data_AF-A0A7V5ASR6-F1
#
_entry.id   AF-A0A7V5ASR6-F1
#
_cell.length_a   1.000
_cell.length_b   1.000
_cell.length_c   1.000
_cell.angle_alpha   90.00
_cell.angle_beta   90.00
_cell.angle_gamma   90.00
#
_symmetry.space_group_name_H-M   'P 1'
#
loop_
_entity.id
_entity.type
_entity.pdbx_description
1 polymer ?
#
loop_
_entity_poly.entity_id
_entity_poly.type
_entity_poly.pdbx_seq_one_letter_code
_entity_poly.pdbx_strand_id
1 'polypeptide(L)'
;MFEMKKTLALMFVLLTVGLVFGEDLVRTKDGKRFSGEIIKYDSKVVVLKTKYGTIEIPTSDIEYFGKEVCRAKIGKRQSIEGEVIEENNEQIRFRTPYGELVFPKKEVEIEKFKRVTKGTGEDITLTEQDAQQMNLQAVNLLREKKYDEALKIYDLILLVFPDDEMALYNAACAFALKGEGDNAAEYLKRAVLAGYVDFAHMEKDTDLDSIREHPVYKEIMEHKADYEYKAACKRLDSLKKRFGEGYLYEIDQERRLIFATNTSKEILERLKNVLVEYANAQWNYLFKNKPIYYITIVLPTPEDFRKFVGNQPIGGFYNPASRTLVTPSIGGALIHEFTHALHWGDMSARGQTHPIWIVEGLSTCFESSEIKDGKPTPVQNYRLSVVQQAVASGNFIPFEKFVKLSQPQYMQNAQLCYAMSRYIMFYLWKNDLLVKFYKTYTEEEFNKDPSGKSALEKVTGKKLEDLQKDWVDWVKNEKIDAKRVAKGGPFMGIATDSAAGGLQVIQVVPNSPAAKAGIKPADLIVSIDGQPVMSQTQLVEILMLHKPGDVLELDVIRGAEKLKIKIELGTRED
;
A
#
# COMPACT_ATOMS: atom_id res chain seq x y z
N MET A 1 40.18 -54.28 18.52
CA MET A 1 40.14 -53.44 19.74
C MET A 1 39.99 -52.00 19.29
N PHE A 2 38.88 -51.34 19.67
CA PHE A 2 38.67 -49.92 20.05
C PHE A 2 39.73 -48.89 19.61
N GLU A 3 39.47 -47.63 19.23
CA GLU A 3 38.29 -46.77 19.02
C GLU A 3 38.85 -45.36 18.65
N MET A 4 38.02 -44.52 18.00
CA MET A 4 37.88 -43.07 18.22
C MET A 4 39.10 -42.09 18.23
N LYS A 5 39.18 -41.18 17.25
CA LYS A 5 38.61 -39.81 17.31
C LYS A 5 38.97 -38.95 16.08
N LYS A 6 37.93 -38.31 15.53
CA LYS A 6 37.95 -37.23 14.54
C LYS A 6 38.27 -35.90 15.23
N THR A 7 38.93 -34.99 14.51
CA THR A 7 38.80 -33.54 14.74
C THR A 7 38.55 -32.84 13.39
N LEU A 8 37.56 -31.96 13.41
CA LEU A 8 36.94 -31.22 12.30
C LEU A 8 37.93 -30.42 11.44
N ALA A 9 37.68 -30.43 10.12
CA ALA A 9 38.13 -29.41 9.19
C ALA A 9 36.93 -28.53 8.79
N LEU A 10 37.18 -27.22 8.86
CA LEU A 10 36.36 -26.12 8.38
C LEU A 10 36.38 -26.11 6.84
N MET A 11 35.24 -26.09 6.15
CA MET A 11 35.16 -25.61 4.76
C MET A 11 33.79 -25.02 4.44
N PHE A 12 33.81 -23.75 4.05
CA PHE A 12 32.79 -23.02 3.31
C PHE A 12 32.59 -23.64 1.91
N VAL A 13 31.33 -23.84 1.47
CA VAL A 13 30.95 -23.82 0.03
C VAL A 13 29.53 -23.24 -0.13
N LEU A 14 29.41 -22.36 -1.14
CA LEU A 14 28.24 -21.63 -1.61
C LEU A 14 27.07 -22.50 -2.12
N LEU A 15 25.87 -21.91 -1.98
CA LEU A 15 24.64 -22.01 -2.78
C LEU A 15 24.65 -22.85 -4.07
N THR A 16 23.66 -23.74 -4.18
CA THR A 16 22.92 -23.97 -5.43
C THR A 16 21.42 -23.88 -5.17
N VAL A 17 20.79 -23.07 -6.01
CA VAL A 17 19.35 -22.86 -6.18
C VAL A 17 18.63 -24.20 -6.36
N GLY A 18 17.70 -24.46 -5.45
CA GLY A 18 16.61 -25.40 -5.63
C GLY A 18 15.48 -24.90 -4.75
N LEU A 19 14.41 -24.37 -5.37
CA LEU A 19 13.14 -24.20 -4.69
C LEU A 19 12.70 -25.57 -4.17
N VAL A 20 12.93 -25.86 -2.89
CA VAL A 20 12.22 -26.92 -2.19
C VAL A 20 11.19 -26.24 -1.32
N PHE A 21 10.00 -26.04 -1.89
CA PHE A 21 8.81 -25.85 -1.08
C PHE A 21 8.56 -27.15 -0.29
N GLY A 22 8.34 -27.04 1.03
CA GLY A 22 7.61 -28.06 1.81
C GLY A 22 8.41 -29.03 2.70
N GLU A 23 9.51 -28.64 3.36
CA GLU A 23 10.05 -29.48 4.46
C GLU A 23 9.24 -29.29 5.75
N ASP A 24 8.88 -30.40 6.40
CA ASP A 24 8.35 -30.44 7.77
C ASP A 24 9.46 -30.06 8.75
N LEU A 25 9.08 -29.49 9.89
CA LEU A 25 10.04 -28.99 10.87
C LEU A 25 9.75 -29.56 12.25
N VAL A 26 10.77 -30.09 12.91
CA VAL A 26 10.68 -30.63 14.27
C VAL A 26 11.57 -29.79 15.19
N ARG A 27 11.01 -29.31 16.30
CA ARG A 27 11.76 -28.68 17.38
C ARG A 27 11.70 -29.51 18.64
N THR A 28 12.86 -29.74 19.25
CA THR A 28 12.98 -30.41 20.54
C THR A 28 13.00 -29.42 21.70
N LYS A 29 12.63 -29.88 22.90
CA LYS A 29 12.58 -29.09 24.14
C LYS A 29 13.93 -28.50 24.56
N ASP A 30 15.02 -29.09 24.09
CA ASP A 30 16.39 -28.58 24.26
C ASP A 30 16.79 -27.53 23.21
N GLY A 31 15.86 -27.12 22.35
CA GLY A 31 16.03 -26.03 21.38
C GLY A 31 16.58 -26.44 20.02
N LYS A 32 16.91 -27.72 19.78
CA LYS A 32 17.37 -28.17 18.46
C LYS A 32 16.25 -28.15 17.43
N ARG A 33 16.63 -27.96 16.18
CA ARG A 33 15.72 -27.94 15.02
C ARG A 33 16.17 -28.91 13.96
N PHE A 34 15.20 -29.61 13.39
CA PHE A 34 15.41 -30.56 12.31
C PHE A 34 14.42 -30.25 11.19
N SER A 35 14.87 -30.36 9.93
CA SER A 35 14.02 -30.22 8.75
C SER A 35 14.09 -31.48 7.88
N GLY A 36 12.96 -31.86 7.29
CA GLY A 36 12.83 -33.05 6.46
C GLY A 36 11.37 -33.44 6.25
N GLU A 37 11.10 -34.63 5.73
CA GLU A 37 9.75 -35.18 5.57
C GLU A 37 9.36 -36.01 6.80
N ILE A 38 8.28 -35.66 7.51
CA ILE A 38 7.76 -36.50 8.61
C ILE A 38 7.03 -37.69 8.00
N ILE A 39 7.74 -38.82 7.92
CA ILE A 39 7.24 -40.06 7.33
C ILE A 39 6.46 -40.91 8.34
N LYS A 40 6.61 -40.66 9.64
CA LYS A 40 5.83 -41.31 10.71
C LYS A 40 5.74 -40.40 11.94
N TYR A 41 4.57 -40.34 12.55
CA TYR A 41 4.36 -39.74 13.86
C TYR A 41 3.35 -40.55 14.66
N ASP A 42 3.69 -40.88 15.90
CA ASP A 42 2.78 -41.47 16.88
C ASP A 42 3.07 -40.92 18.29
N SER A 43 2.36 -41.42 19.30
CA SER A 43 2.51 -40.96 20.69
C SER A 43 3.90 -41.22 21.29
N LYS A 44 4.79 -41.97 20.60
CA LYS A 44 6.13 -42.32 21.07
C LYS A 44 7.24 -41.69 20.23
N VAL A 45 7.07 -41.58 18.92
CA VAL A 45 8.15 -41.12 18.02
C VAL A 45 7.65 -40.27 16.85
N VAL A 46 8.45 -39.25 16.48
CA VAL A 46 8.45 -38.63 15.14
C VAL A 46 9.65 -39.14 14.36
N VAL A 47 9.42 -39.66 13.17
CA VAL A 47 10.45 -40.11 12.24
C VAL A 47 10.54 -39.11 11.09
N LEU A 48 11.68 -38.42 11.02
CA LEU A 48 11.97 -37.38 10.04
C LEU A 48 12.98 -37.90 9.02
N LYS A 49 12.59 -37.95 7.75
CA LYS A 49 13.48 -38.27 6.64
C LYS A 49 14.15 -36.99 6.15
N THR A 50 15.44 -36.84 6.43
CA THR A 50 16.24 -35.69 6.01
C THR A 50 17.09 -36.05 4.79
N LYS A 51 17.72 -35.04 4.16
CA LYS A 51 18.74 -35.26 3.13
C LYS A 51 19.97 -36.04 3.60
N TYR A 52 20.16 -36.18 4.92
CA TYR A 52 21.29 -36.90 5.53
C TYR A 52 20.90 -38.28 6.06
N GLY A 53 19.66 -38.71 5.83
CA GLY A 53 19.10 -39.95 6.36
C GLY A 53 17.94 -39.70 7.33
N THR A 54 17.48 -40.78 7.94
CA THR A 54 16.32 -40.76 8.83
C THR A 54 16.72 -40.50 10.27
N ILE A 55 15.97 -39.63 10.95
CA ILE A 55 16.14 -39.29 12.36
C ILE A 55 14.87 -39.72 13.09
N GLU A 56 15.02 -40.48 14.17
CA GLU A 56 13.93 -40.77 15.11
C GLU A 56 14.06 -39.87 16.33
N ILE A 57 13.00 -39.11 16.61
CA ILE A 57 12.95 -38.17 17.73
C ILE A 57 11.82 -38.62 18.66
N PRO A 58 12.10 -38.96 19.92
CA PRO A 58 11.06 -39.31 20.88
C PRO A 58 10.05 -38.17 21.00
N THR A 59 8.75 -38.48 20.91
CA THR A 59 7.67 -37.47 21.02
C THR A 59 7.74 -36.71 22.35
N SER A 60 8.25 -37.35 23.41
CA SER A 60 8.52 -36.73 24.71
C SER A 60 9.53 -35.58 24.66
N ASP A 61 10.44 -35.61 23.70
CA ASP A 61 11.54 -34.65 23.56
C ASP A 61 11.17 -33.52 22.61
N ILE A 62 10.02 -33.64 21.93
CA ILE A 62 9.52 -32.67 20.98
C ILE A 62 8.73 -31.59 21.72
N GLU A 63 9.07 -30.34 21.43
CA GLU A 63 8.28 -29.19 21.86
C GLU A 63 7.10 -29.02 20.90
N TYR A 64 7.37 -29.02 19.60
CA TYR A 64 6.39 -29.04 18.53
C TYR A 64 6.98 -29.58 17.22
N PHE A 65 6.12 -29.99 16.30
CA PHE A 65 6.49 -30.17 14.90
C PHE A 65 5.41 -29.56 14.00
N GLY A 66 5.83 -29.02 12.86
CA GLY A 66 4.95 -28.49 11.83
C GLY A 66 4.87 -29.45 10.65
N LYS A 67 3.65 -29.84 10.26
CA LYS A 67 3.38 -30.65 9.08
C LYS A 67 2.53 -29.88 8.08
N GLU A 68 2.85 -29.97 6.79
CA GLU A 68 1.97 -29.43 5.75
C GLU A 68 0.68 -30.27 5.64
N VAL A 69 -0.48 -29.62 5.77
CA VAL A 69 -1.80 -30.22 5.64
C VAL A 69 -2.57 -29.47 4.56
N CYS A 70 -3.41 -30.18 3.82
CA CYS A 70 -4.22 -29.59 2.77
C CYS A 70 -5.70 -29.72 3.13
N ARG A 71 -6.48 -28.66 2.91
CA ARG A 71 -7.94 -28.64 2.98
C ARG A 71 -8.50 -28.64 1.57
N ALA A 72 -9.16 -29.72 1.19
CA ALA A 72 -9.96 -29.84 -0.02
C ALA A 72 -11.34 -29.22 0.20
N LYS A 73 -11.67 -28.13 -0.49
CA LYS A 73 -13.02 -27.55 -0.53
C LYS A 73 -13.77 -28.12 -1.72
N ILE A 74 -14.84 -28.87 -1.45
CA ILE A 74 -15.70 -29.54 -2.43
C ILE A 74 -17.03 -28.79 -2.48
N GLY A 75 -17.21 -27.98 -3.53
CA GLY A 75 -18.35 -27.07 -3.63
C GLY A 75 -18.41 -26.05 -2.46
N LYS A 76 -19.61 -25.55 -2.15
CA LYS A 76 -19.80 -24.45 -1.17
C LYS A 76 -19.89 -24.86 0.31
N ARG A 77 -19.91 -26.16 0.64
CA ARG A 77 -20.30 -26.63 1.99
C ARG A 77 -19.49 -27.78 2.57
N GLN A 78 -18.59 -28.41 1.82
CA GLN A 78 -17.79 -29.53 2.34
C GLN A 78 -16.31 -29.19 2.25
N SER A 79 -15.61 -29.30 3.38
CA SER A 79 -14.16 -29.20 3.46
C SER A 79 -13.61 -30.44 4.13
N ILE A 80 -12.60 -31.05 3.52
CA ILE A 80 -11.94 -32.24 4.04
C ILE A 80 -10.46 -31.94 4.19
N GLU A 81 -9.90 -32.21 5.37
CA GLU A 81 -8.47 -32.02 5.63
C GLU A 81 -7.74 -33.35 5.52
N GLY A 82 -6.56 -33.31 4.90
CA GLY A 82 -5.72 -34.46 4.73
C GLY A 82 -4.36 -34.11 4.11
N GLU A 83 -3.51 -35.11 3.99
CA GLU A 83 -2.19 -34.99 3.37
C GLU A 83 -2.32 -35.31 1.89
N VAL A 84 -1.75 -34.49 1.01
CA VAL A 84 -1.74 -34.78 -0.43
C VAL A 84 -0.72 -35.87 -0.69
N ILE A 85 -1.20 -37.04 -1.11
CA ILE A 85 -0.35 -38.18 -1.49
C ILE A 85 0.10 -38.04 -2.94
N GLU A 86 -0.80 -37.55 -3.80
CA GLU A 86 -0.58 -37.47 -5.24
C GLU A 86 -1.42 -36.31 -5.81
N GLU A 87 -0.81 -35.48 -6.65
CA GLU A 87 -1.49 -34.39 -7.35
C GLU A 87 -1.05 -34.40 -8.81
N ASN A 88 -2.00 -34.51 -9.73
CA ASN A 88 -1.77 -34.38 -11.16
C ASN A 88 -2.89 -33.55 -11.81
N ASN A 89 -2.81 -33.35 -13.13
CA ASN A 89 -3.76 -32.50 -13.87
C ASN A 89 -5.21 -33.04 -13.88
N GLU A 90 -5.42 -34.30 -13.55
CA GLU A 90 -6.73 -34.96 -13.58
C GLU A 90 -7.34 -35.10 -12.18
N GLN A 91 -6.52 -35.48 -11.19
CA GLN A 91 -6.99 -35.85 -9.86
C GLN A 91 -6.04 -35.39 -8.75
N ILE A 92 -6.59 -35.34 -7.54
CA ILE A 92 -5.85 -35.16 -6.31
C ILE A 92 -6.24 -36.25 -5.30
N ARG A 93 -5.23 -36.88 -4.69
CA ARG A 93 -5.38 -37.94 -3.70
C ARG A 93 -4.99 -37.43 -2.31
N PHE A 94 -5.91 -37.55 -1.36
CA PHE A 94 -5.76 -37.18 0.05
C PHE A 94 -5.62 -38.41 0.94
N ARG A 95 -4.72 -38.36 1.92
CA ARG A 95 -4.75 -39.21 3.10
C ARG A 95 -5.49 -38.47 4.21
N THR A 96 -6.61 -39.01 4.66
CA THR A 96 -7.37 -38.47 5.79
C THR A 96 -7.34 -39.46 6.97
N PRO A 97 -7.72 -39.03 8.19
CA PRO A 97 -7.92 -39.96 9.31
C PRO A 97 -8.92 -41.09 9.03
N TYR A 98 -9.78 -40.92 8.01
CA TYR A 98 -10.81 -41.87 7.61
C TYR A 98 -10.43 -42.71 6.39
N GLY A 99 -9.19 -42.58 5.89
CA GLY A 99 -8.69 -43.30 4.73
C GLY A 99 -8.28 -42.37 3.57
N GLU A 100 -7.88 -42.99 2.46
CA GLU A 100 -7.50 -42.26 1.25
C GLU A 100 -8.74 -41.85 0.44
N LEU A 101 -8.79 -40.59 0.01
CA LEU A 101 -9.84 -40.03 -0.83
C LEU A 101 -9.24 -39.50 -2.13
N VAL A 102 -9.94 -39.65 -3.25
CA VAL A 102 -9.53 -39.13 -4.56
C VAL A 102 -10.60 -38.20 -5.06
N PHE A 103 -10.20 -37.02 -5.52
CA PHE A 103 -11.10 -36.04 -6.11
C PHE A 103 -10.64 -35.60 -7.49
N PRO A 104 -11.55 -35.33 -8.45
CA PRO A 104 -11.20 -34.66 -9.69
C PRO A 104 -10.62 -33.26 -9.40
N LYS A 105 -9.48 -32.92 -10.01
CA LYS A 105 -8.78 -31.66 -9.74
C LYS A 105 -9.64 -30.42 -10.05
N LYS A 106 -10.58 -30.56 -10.99
CA LYS A 106 -11.50 -29.48 -11.43
C LYS A 106 -12.63 -29.19 -10.45
N GLU A 107 -12.91 -30.09 -9.52
CA GLU A 107 -14.07 -30.01 -8.60
C GLU A 107 -13.68 -29.57 -7.18
N VAL A 108 -12.38 -29.42 -6.92
CA VAL A 108 -11.86 -29.16 -5.59
C VAL A 108 -10.89 -28.00 -5.59
N GLU A 109 -11.16 -27.02 -4.73
CA GLU A 109 -10.23 -25.94 -4.41
C GLU A 109 -9.34 -26.38 -3.24
N ILE A 110 -8.02 -26.27 -3.40
CA ILE A 110 -7.05 -26.72 -2.38
C ILE A 110 -6.51 -25.52 -1.63
N GLU A 111 -6.70 -25.55 -0.32
CA GLU A 111 -6.08 -24.63 0.63
C GLU A 111 -4.98 -25.40 1.38
N LYS A 112 -3.71 -25.07 1.11
CA LYS A 112 -2.58 -25.65 1.84
C LYS A 112 -2.26 -24.80 3.07
N PHE A 113 -2.04 -25.43 4.22
CA PHE A 113 -1.67 -24.75 5.45
C PHE A 113 -0.74 -25.63 6.29
N LYS A 114 0.12 -25.03 7.12
CA LYS A 114 0.94 -25.80 8.07
C LYS A 114 0.16 -26.00 9.36
N ARG A 115 0.02 -27.26 9.78
CA ARG A 115 -0.52 -27.64 11.08
C ARG A 115 0.63 -27.86 12.05
N VAL A 116 0.59 -27.17 13.18
CA VAL A 116 1.60 -27.35 14.23
C VAL A 116 1.04 -28.26 15.29
N THR A 117 1.64 -29.42 15.46
CA THR A 117 1.26 -30.33 16.54
C THR A 117 2.28 -30.20 17.66
N LYS A 118 1.82 -29.84 18.86
CA LYS A 118 2.67 -29.85 20.06
C LYS A 118 3.08 -31.29 20.37
N GLY A 119 4.19 -31.48 21.08
CA GLY A 119 4.58 -32.81 21.57
C GLY A 119 3.52 -33.50 22.45
N THR A 120 2.51 -32.77 22.92
CA THR A 120 1.33 -33.28 23.65
C THR A 120 0.23 -33.85 22.74
N GLY A 121 0.34 -33.70 21.41
CA GLY A 121 -0.68 -34.12 20.44
C GLY A 121 -1.77 -33.08 20.15
N GLU A 122 -1.66 -31.87 20.71
CA GLU A 122 -2.59 -30.76 20.43
C GLU A 122 -2.21 -30.06 19.12
N ASP A 123 -3.18 -29.93 18.21
CA ASP A 123 -3.02 -29.21 16.95
C ASP A 123 -3.28 -27.71 17.13
N ILE A 124 -2.34 -26.89 16.71
CA ILE A 124 -2.47 -25.44 16.60
C ILE A 124 -2.65 -25.10 15.12
N THR A 125 -3.78 -24.48 14.80
CA THR A 125 -3.99 -23.81 13.52
C THR A 125 -3.83 -22.31 13.78
N LEU A 126 -2.80 -21.69 13.21
CA LEU A 126 -2.59 -20.25 13.29
C LEU A 126 -3.00 -19.62 11.98
N THR A 127 -3.92 -18.65 12.06
CA THR A 127 -4.22 -17.77 10.93
C THR A 127 -3.20 -16.63 10.86
N GLU A 128 -3.17 -15.89 9.75
CA GLU A 128 -2.36 -14.66 9.64
C GLU A 128 -2.75 -13.63 10.72
N GLN A 129 -4.04 -13.55 11.07
CA GLN A 129 -4.52 -12.65 12.11
C GLN A 129 -4.01 -13.07 13.50
N ASP A 130 -3.96 -14.36 13.78
CA ASP A 130 -3.37 -14.87 15.03
C ASP A 130 -1.87 -14.54 15.10
N ALA A 131 -1.14 -14.74 13.99
CA ALA A 131 0.27 -14.38 13.90
C ALA A 131 0.53 -12.88 14.13
N GLN A 132 -0.36 -12.00 13.64
CA GLN A 132 -0.27 -10.56 13.93
C GLN A 132 -0.45 -10.23 15.42
N GLN A 133 -1.42 -10.86 16.09
CA GLN A 133 -1.61 -10.67 17.54
C GLN A 133 -0.43 -11.21 18.34
N MET A 134 0.08 -12.38 17.94
CA MET A 134 1.26 -12.98 18.54
C MET A 134 2.52 -12.11 18.36
N ASN A 135 2.71 -11.51 17.17
CA ASN A 135 3.77 -10.53 16.94
C ASN A 135 3.69 -9.36 17.93
N LEU A 136 2.50 -8.77 18.14
CA LEU A 136 2.31 -7.69 19.11
C LEU A 136 2.66 -8.12 20.55
N GLN A 137 2.27 -9.33 20.94
CA GLN A 137 2.64 -9.91 22.23
C GLN A 137 4.16 -10.06 22.37
N ALA A 138 4.83 -10.61 21.35
CA ALA A 138 6.28 -10.83 21.36
C ALA A 138 7.06 -9.50 21.39
N VAL A 139 6.60 -8.46 20.70
CA VAL A 139 7.18 -7.11 20.78
C VAL A 139 7.07 -6.52 22.18
N ASN A 140 5.95 -6.75 22.89
CA ASN A 140 5.82 -6.32 24.28
C ASN A 140 6.80 -7.08 25.20
N LEU A 141 7.00 -8.38 24.99
CA LEU A 141 7.99 -9.16 25.73
C LEU A 141 9.42 -8.67 25.49
N LEU A 142 9.75 -8.25 24.26
CA LEU A 142 11.03 -7.61 23.96
C LEU A 142 11.24 -6.32 24.78
N ARG A 143 10.22 -5.46 24.87
CA ARG A 143 10.26 -4.24 25.69
C ARG A 143 10.43 -4.54 27.18
N GLU A 144 9.86 -5.65 27.64
CA GLU A 144 10.05 -6.17 29.01
C GLU A 144 11.37 -6.90 29.22
N LYS A 145 12.23 -6.98 28.20
CA LYS A 145 13.52 -7.71 28.19
C LYS A 145 13.40 -9.22 28.39
N LYS A 146 12.23 -9.81 28.09
CA LYS A 146 11.95 -11.25 28.14
C LYS A 146 12.24 -11.92 26.79
N TYR A 147 13.51 -11.92 26.39
CA TYR A 147 13.91 -12.32 25.03
C TYR A 147 13.60 -13.78 24.69
N ASP A 148 13.84 -14.71 25.62
CA ASP A 148 13.56 -16.14 25.39
C ASP A 148 12.06 -16.43 25.23
N GLU A 149 11.21 -15.71 25.95
CA GLU A 149 9.76 -15.83 25.81
C GLU A 149 9.28 -15.27 24.46
N ALA A 150 9.84 -14.12 24.04
CA ALA A 150 9.57 -13.55 22.73
C ALA A 150 10.00 -14.48 21.59
N LEU A 151 11.20 -15.07 21.68
CA LEU A 151 11.73 -16.01 20.68
C LEU A 151 10.87 -17.27 20.56
N LYS A 152 10.30 -17.79 21.65
CA LYS A 152 9.34 -18.92 21.57
C LYS A 152 8.11 -18.56 20.74
N ILE A 153 7.60 -17.33 20.88
CA ILE A 153 6.46 -16.86 20.07
C ILE A 153 6.87 -16.73 18.60
N TYR A 154 7.99 -16.07 18.32
CA TYR A 154 8.46 -15.93 16.93
C TYR A 154 8.71 -17.27 16.27
N ASP A 155 9.28 -18.23 16.99
CA ASP A 155 9.53 -19.55 16.44
C ASP A 155 8.25 -20.32 16.13
N LEU A 156 7.16 -20.09 16.88
CA LEU A 156 5.85 -20.64 16.57
C LEU A 156 5.23 -19.96 15.34
N ILE A 157 5.38 -18.64 15.19
CA ILE A 157 4.94 -17.90 13.99
C ILE A 157 5.69 -18.42 12.76
N LEU A 158 7.03 -18.44 12.82
CA LEU A 158 7.91 -18.81 11.72
C LEU A 158 7.84 -20.28 11.33
N LEU A 159 7.28 -21.12 12.19
CA LEU A 159 6.95 -22.50 11.84
C LEU A 159 5.82 -22.57 10.81
N VAL A 160 4.81 -21.72 10.96
CA VAL A 160 3.63 -21.65 10.08
C VAL A 160 3.88 -20.72 8.90
N PHE A 161 4.48 -19.56 9.16
CA PHE A 161 4.78 -18.50 8.21
C PHE A 161 6.29 -18.29 8.13
N PRO A 162 7.04 -19.17 7.45
CA PRO A 162 8.52 -19.15 7.46
C PRO A 162 9.13 -17.90 6.84
N ASP A 163 8.36 -17.19 6.01
CA ASP A 163 8.72 -15.93 5.35
C ASP A 163 8.03 -14.70 6.00
N ASP A 164 7.51 -14.81 7.23
CA ASP A 164 6.97 -13.65 7.95
C ASP A 164 8.10 -12.65 8.24
N GLU A 165 8.14 -11.58 7.46
CA GLU A 165 9.20 -10.58 7.46
C GLU A 165 9.35 -9.87 8.81
N MET A 166 8.23 -9.63 9.50
CA MET A 166 8.20 -8.93 10.78
C MET A 166 8.67 -9.83 11.92
N ALA A 167 8.22 -11.08 11.95
CA ALA A 167 8.66 -12.06 12.93
C ALA A 167 10.15 -12.39 12.75
N LEU A 168 10.65 -12.48 11.51
CA LEU A 168 12.08 -12.66 11.23
C LEU A 168 12.91 -11.47 11.73
N TYR A 169 12.50 -10.24 11.41
CA TYR A 169 13.21 -9.03 11.82
C TYR A 169 13.22 -8.89 13.35
N ASN A 170 12.06 -9.01 13.99
CA ASN A 170 11.97 -8.86 15.44
C ASN A 170 12.68 -10.00 16.20
N ALA A 171 12.72 -11.21 15.65
CA ALA A 171 13.56 -12.28 16.19
C ALA A 171 15.05 -11.95 16.07
N ALA A 172 15.50 -11.31 14.98
CA ALA A 172 16.85 -10.81 14.85
C ALA A 172 17.18 -9.78 15.96
N CYS A 173 16.28 -8.83 16.22
CA CYS A 173 16.39 -7.88 17.34
C CYS A 173 16.50 -8.60 18.69
N ALA A 174 15.65 -9.61 18.93
CA ALA A 174 15.68 -10.40 20.16
C ALA A 174 17.03 -11.11 20.37
N PHE A 175 17.59 -11.74 19.33
CA PHE A 175 18.91 -12.36 19.39
C PHE A 175 20.03 -11.33 19.62
N ALA A 176 19.97 -10.18 18.94
CA ALA A 176 20.96 -9.12 19.07
C ALA A 176 20.99 -8.54 20.51
N LEU A 177 19.82 -8.28 21.09
CA LEU A 177 19.66 -7.84 22.49
C LEU A 177 20.12 -8.87 23.51
N LYS A 178 20.05 -10.16 23.17
CA LYS A 178 20.54 -11.28 24.00
C LYS A 178 22.05 -11.50 23.88
N GLY A 179 22.71 -10.83 22.93
CA GLY A 179 24.14 -10.99 22.65
C GLY A 179 24.47 -12.18 21.74
N GLU A 180 23.47 -12.76 21.07
CA GLU A 180 23.63 -13.88 20.13
C GLU A 180 23.81 -13.35 18.69
N GLY A 181 24.97 -12.74 18.42
CA GLY A 181 25.22 -12.00 17.17
C GLY A 181 25.08 -12.81 15.88
N ASP A 182 25.56 -14.06 15.84
CA ASP A 182 25.46 -14.93 14.65
C ASP A 182 24.00 -15.28 14.33
N ASN A 183 23.20 -15.63 15.35
CA ASN A 183 21.77 -15.90 15.20
C ASN A 183 21.01 -14.65 14.75
N ALA A 184 21.33 -13.50 15.34
CA ALA A 184 20.74 -12.23 14.95
C ALA A 184 21.01 -11.91 13.48
N ALA A 185 22.26 -12.06 13.04
CA ALA A 185 22.66 -11.84 11.66
C ALA A 185 21.98 -12.80 10.67
N GLU A 186 21.85 -14.09 11.01
CA GLU A 186 21.15 -15.07 10.19
C GLU A 186 19.67 -14.71 10.03
N TYR A 187 19.00 -14.37 11.13
CA TYR A 187 17.58 -13.99 11.09
C TYR A 187 17.36 -12.68 10.35
N LEU A 188 18.25 -11.70 10.51
CA LEU A 188 18.19 -10.45 9.77
C LEU A 188 18.35 -10.69 8.26
N LYS A 189 19.27 -11.58 7.87
CA LYS A 189 19.45 -12.00 6.48
C LYS A 189 18.20 -12.67 5.92
N ARG A 190 17.56 -13.53 6.70
CA ARG A 190 16.30 -14.16 6.32
C ARG A 190 15.18 -13.13 6.19
N ALA A 191 15.10 -12.14 7.08
CA ALA A 191 14.11 -11.07 7.01
C ALA A 191 14.21 -10.28 5.70
N VAL A 192 15.42 -9.84 5.31
CA VAL A 192 15.61 -9.10 4.05
C VAL A 192 15.37 -9.94 2.81
N LEU A 193 15.69 -11.24 2.87
CA LEU A 193 15.35 -12.18 1.80
C LEU A 193 13.85 -12.44 1.73
N ALA A 194 13.14 -12.43 2.86
CA ALA A 194 11.69 -12.60 2.94
C ALA A 194 10.94 -11.41 2.35
N GLY A 195 11.43 -10.18 2.56
CA GLY A 195 10.82 -8.95 2.03
C GLY A 195 11.06 -7.71 2.89
N TYR A 196 11.64 -7.86 4.08
CA TYR A 196 11.90 -6.75 4.99
C TYR A 196 12.95 -5.80 4.43
N VAL A 197 12.53 -4.61 3.99
CA VAL A 197 13.43 -3.62 3.35
C VAL A 197 13.28 -2.22 3.93
N ASP A 198 12.90 -2.11 5.20
CA ASP A 198 12.96 -0.84 5.93
C ASP A 198 14.37 -0.57 6.45
N PHE A 199 15.29 -0.30 5.53
CA PHE A 199 16.69 -0.07 5.86
C PHE A 199 16.92 1.20 6.68
N ALA A 200 16.05 2.20 6.55
CA ALA A 200 16.13 3.41 7.37
C ALA A 200 15.77 3.13 8.83
N HIS A 201 14.79 2.26 9.08
CA HIS A 201 14.53 1.77 10.43
C HIS A 201 15.71 0.92 10.92
N MET A 202 16.15 -0.05 10.11
CA MET A 202 17.27 -0.94 10.45
C MET A 202 18.52 -0.17 10.89
N GLU A 203 18.89 0.90 10.19
CA GLU A 203 20.04 1.77 10.52
C GLU A 203 19.93 2.49 11.87
N LYS A 204 18.70 2.82 12.29
CA LYS A 204 18.42 3.59 13.51
C LYS A 204 18.02 2.71 14.70
N ASP A 205 17.66 1.46 14.45
CA ASP A 205 17.15 0.54 15.45
C ASP A 205 18.27 0.07 16.39
N THR A 206 18.26 0.59 17.61
CA THR A 206 19.29 0.31 18.62
C THR A 206 19.33 -1.15 19.06
N ASP A 207 18.27 -1.92 18.83
CA ASP A 207 18.25 -3.35 19.17
C ASP A 207 19.30 -4.14 18.38
N LEU A 208 19.73 -3.63 17.22
CA LEU A 208 20.74 -4.23 16.34
C LEU A 208 22.17 -3.68 16.57
N ASP A 209 22.40 -2.84 17.57
CA ASP A 209 23.71 -2.19 17.77
C ASP A 209 24.86 -3.18 17.99
N SER A 210 24.59 -4.33 18.59
CA SER A 210 25.59 -5.37 18.83
C SER A 210 26.08 -6.07 17.54
N ILE A 211 25.37 -5.92 16.42
CA ILE A 211 25.70 -6.60 15.15
C ILE A 211 26.10 -5.66 14.02
N ARG A 212 26.24 -4.35 14.25
CA ARG A 212 26.61 -3.36 13.21
C ARG A 212 27.91 -3.73 12.47
N GLU A 213 28.87 -4.27 13.23
CA GLU A 213 30.17 -4.67 12.69
C GLU A 213 30.19 -6.09 12.12
N HIS A 214 29.09 -6.84 12.26
CA HIS A 214 28.99 -8.21 11.79
C HIS A 214 29.04 -8.27 10.25
N PRO A 215 29.79 -9.20 9.63
CA PRO A 215 29.96 -9.25 8.18
C PRO A 215 28.64 -9.31 7.39
N VAL A 216 27.67 -10.08 7.89
CA VAL A 216 26.35 -10.20 7.26
C VAL A 216 25.57 -8.89 7.34
N TYR A 217 25.64 -8.16 8.46
CA TYR A 217 24.97 -6.86 8.57
C TYR A 217 25.56 -5.89 7.54
N LYS A 218 26.90 -5.80 7.45
CA LYS A 218 27.59 -4.96 6.45
C LYS A 218 27.19 -5.31 5.02
N GLU A 219 27.16 -6.60 4.68
CA GLU A 219 26.75 -7.04 3.34
C GLU A 219 25.31 -6.65 3.01
N ILE A 220 24.37 -6.82 3.96
CA ILE A 220 22.98 -6.39 3.79
C ILE A 220 22.92 -4.89 3.50
N MET A 221 23.67 -4.09 4.27
CA MET A 221 23.70 -2.63 4.13
C MET A 221 24.40 -2.15 2.86
N GLU A 222 25.37 -2.90 2.35
CA GLU A 222 26.04 -2.63 1.06
C GLU A 222 25.12 -2.92 -0.13
N HIS A 223 24.24 -3.92 -0.02
CA HIS A 223 23.38 -4.39 -1.11
C HIS A 223 21.90 -4.01 -0.95
N LYS A 224 21.59 -2.90 -0.25
CA LYS A 224 20.21 -2.43 -0.01
C LYS A 224 19.35 -2.42 -1.26
N ALA A 225 19.84 -1.82 -2.35
CA ALA A 225 19.11 -1.68 -3.60
C ALA A 225 18.70 -3.04 -4.21
N ASP A 226 19.55 -4.06 -4.08
CA ASP A 226 19.27 -5.40 -4.60
C ASP A 226 18.16 -6.09 -3.79
N TYR A 227 18.16 -5.94 -2.47
CA TYR A 227 17.09 -6.45 -1.61
C TYR A 227 15.77 -5.73 -1.85
N GLU A 228 15.80 -4.40 -2.00
CA GLU A 228 14.61 -3.61 -2.35
C GLU A 228 13.99 -4.06 -3.66
N TYR A 229 14.81 -4.30 -4.69
CA TYR A 229 14.32 -4.79 -5.98
C TYR A 229 13.77 -6.22 -5.89
N LYS A 230 14.42 -7.11 -5.13
CA LYS A 230 13.91 -8.48 -4.88
C LYS A 230 12.57 -8.45 -4.12
N ALA A 231 12.43 -7.59 -3.12
CA ALA A 231 11.19 -7.39 -2.40
C ALA A 231 10.10 -6.82 -3.34
N ALA A 232 10.44 -5.88 -4.23
CA ALA A 232 9.53 -5.39 -5.26
C ALA A 232 9.07 -6.50 -6.22
N CYS A 233 9.96 -7.41 -6.63
CA CYS A 233 9.61 -8.58 -7.45
C CYS A 233 8.63 -9.50 -6.72
N LYS A 234 8.92 -9.84 -5.45
CA LYS A 234 8.00 -10.63 -4.61
C LYS A 234 6.62 -9.97 -4.49
N ARG A 235 6.60 -8.66 -4.26
CA ARG A 235 5.37 -7.88 -4.18
C ARG A 235 4.57 -7.95 -5.49
N LEU A 236 5.24 -7.83 -6.63
CA LEU A 236 4.63 -7.97 -7.94
C LEU A 236 4.02 -9.36 -8.14
N ASP A 237 4.72 -10.41 -7.73
CA ASP A 237 4.20 -11.79 -7.84
C ASP A 237 2.99 -12.03 -6.93
N SER A 238 2.97 -11.45 -5.73
CA SER A 238 1.77 -11.45 -4.87
C SER A 238 0.59 -10.72 -5.51
N LEU A 239 0.84 -9.62 -6.23
CA LEU A 239 -0.21 -8.92 -6.99
C LEU A 239 -0.72 -9.77 -8.18
N LYS A 240 0.17 -10.48 -8.88
CA LYS A 240 -0.21 -11.43 -9.94
C LYS A 240 -1.11 -12.54 -9.43
N LYS A 241 -0.74 -13.17 -8.32
CA LYS A 241 -1.56 -14.21 -7.66
C LYS A 241 -2.94 -13.68 -7.27
N ARG A 242 -3.02 -12.41 -6.83
CA ARG A 242 -4.26 -11.79 -6.36
C ARG A 242 -5.21 -11.38 -7.49
N PHE A 243 -4.69 -10.81 -8.57
CA PHE A 243 -5.50 -10.18 -9.62
C PHE A 243 -5.59 -10.97 -10.94
N GLY A 244 -4.69 -11.93 -11.18
CA GLY A 244 -4.73 -12.82 -12.34
C GLY A 244 -4.36 -12.14 -13.68
N GLU A 245 -4.64 -12.83 -14.79
CA GLU A 245 -4.17 -12.43 -16.13
C GLU A 245 -4.85 -11.17 -16.71
N GLY A 246 -5.91 -10.65 -16.08
CA GLY A 246 -6.65 -9.47 -16.54
C GLY A 246 -5.98 -8.12 -16.25
N TYR A 247 -4.78 -8.14 -15.67
CA TYR A 247 -4.03 -6.97 -15.23
C TYR A 247 -2.64 -6.92 -15.85
N LEU A 248 -2.15 -5.70 -16.06
CA LEU A 248 -0.76 -5.41 -16.35
C LEU A 248 0.01 -5.26 -15.04
N TYR A 249 1.21 -5.83 -15.02
CA TYR A 249 2.11 -5.84 -13.88
C TYR A 249 3.48 -5.33 -14.32
N GLU A 250 3.97 -4.29 -13.66
CA GLU A 250 5.27 -3.72 -14.02
C GLU A 250 6.01 -3.17 -12.81
N ILE A 251 7.34 -3.28 -12.83
CA ILE A 251 8.23 -2.57 -11.91
C ILE A 251 8.95 -1.50 -12.71
N ASP A 252 8.72 -0.24 -12.33
CA ASP A 252 9.52 0.87 -12.78
C ASP A 252 10.69 1.04 -11.79
N GLN A 253 11.83 0.47 -12.14
CA GLN A 253 13.00 0.47 -11.27
C GLN A 253 13.60 1.87 -11.08
N GLU A 254 13.60 2.69 -12.15
CA GLU A 254 14.12 4.06 -12.12
C GLU A 254 13.34 4.93 -11.13
N ARG A 255 12.02 4.82 -11.14
CA ARG A 255 11.11 5.64 -10.32
C ARG A 255 10.68 4.96 -9.02
N ARG A 256 11.11 3.71 -8.82
CA ARG A 256 10.75 2.87 -7.68
C ARG A 256 9.23 2.71 -7.53
N LEU A 257 8.55 2.40 -8.62
CA LEU A 257 7.11 2.17 -8.63
C LEU A 257 6.79 0.72 -9.01
N ILE A 258 5.77 0.14 -8.40
CA ILE A 258 5.23 -1.19 -8.72
C ILE A 258 3.79 -1.00 -9.16
N PHE A 259 3.43 -1.45 -10.34
CA PHE A 259 2.08 -1.30 -10.89
C PHE A 259 1.36 -2.64 -10.95
N ALA A 260 0.08 -2.62 -10.55
CA ALA A 260 -0.92 -3.62 -10.93
C ALA A 260 -2.16 -2.87 -11.42
N THR A 261 -2.45 -2.93 -12.72
CA THR A 261 -3.52 -2.12 -13.33
C THR A 261 -4.29 -2.88 -14.40
N ASN A 262 -5.60 -2.66 -14.50
CA ASN A 262 -6.42 -3.19 -15.58
C ASN A 262 -6.47 -2.26 -16.82
N THR A 263 -5.60 -1.25 -16.88
CA THR A 263 -5.54 -0.30 -18.00
C THR A 263 -4.64 -0.80 -19.15
N SER A 264 -4.65 -0.11 -20.28
CA SER A 264 -3.75 -0.43 -21.41
C SER A 264 -2.30 -0.03 -21.11
N LYS A 265 -1.32 -0.68 -21.77
CA LYS A 265 0.10 -0.34 -21.62
C LYS A 265 0.39 1.12 -21.98
N GLU A 266 -0.28 1.66 -22.99
CA GLU A 266 -0.13 3.06 -23.38
C GLU A 266 -0.64 4.03 -22.31
N ILE A 267 -1.79 3.75 -21.68
CA ILE A 267 -2.24 4.53 -20.54
C ILE A 267 -1.19 4.44 -19.43
N LEU A 268 -0.72 3.24 -19.10
CA LEU A 268 0.26 3.05 -18.03
C LEU A 268 1.52 3.91 -18.25
N GLU A 269 2.05 3.98 -19.48
CA GLU A 269 3.18 4.87 -19.80
C GLU A 269 2.86 6.35 -19.60
N ARG A 270 1.66 6.81 -20.00
CA ARG A 270 1.22 8.18 -19.74
C ARG A 270 1.07 8.44 -18.24
N LEU A 271 0.50 7.51 -17.49
CA LEU A 271 0.33 7.60 -16.04
C LEU A 271 1.68 7.75 -15.34
N LYS A 272 2.69 6.94 -15.71
CA LYS A 272 4.04 7.04 -15.16
C LYS A 272 4.62 8.44 -15.34
N ASN A 273 4.50 9.00 -16.55
CA ASN A 273 5.01 10.34 -16.84
C ASN A 273 4.31 11.41 -16.01
N VAL A 274 2.98 11.33 -15.87
CA VAL A 274 2.22 12.27 -15.03
C VAL A 274 2.63 12.13 -13.56
N LEU A 275 2.70 10.91 -13.03
CA LEU A 275 3.12 10.70 -11.64
C LEU A 275 4.51 11.26 -11.37
N VAL A 276 5.44 11.13 -12.32
CA VAL A 276 6.78 11.73 -12.23
C VAL A 276 6.73 13.25 -12.23
N GLU A 277 5.92 13.83 -13.11
CA GLU A 277 5.78 15.28 -13.20
C GLU A 277 5.23 15.84 -11.87
N TYR A 278 4.17 15.24 -11.33
CA TYR A 278 3.63 15.60 -10.02
C TYR A 278 4.62 15.35 -8.89
N ALA A 279 5.35 14.23 -8.91
CA ALA A 279 6.36 13.94 -7.89
C ALA A 279 7.46 15.00 -7.89
N ASN A 280 8.04 15.29 -9.05
CA ASN A 280 9.07 16.30 -9.21
C ASN A 280 8.56 17.68 -8.80
N ALA A 281 7.34 18.05 -9.21
CA ALA A 281 6.74 19.32 -8.85
C ALA A 281 6.56 19.45 -7.33
N GLN A 282 6.03 18.43 -6.66
CA GLN A 282 5.83 18.45 -5.21
C GLN A 282 7.14 18.36 -4.42
N TRP A 283 8.15 17.61 -4.90
CA TRP A 283 9.47 17.58 -4.26
C TRP A 283 10.19 18.92 -4.36
N ASN A 284 10.16 19.55 -5.53
CA ASN A 284 10.78 20.86 -5.74
C ASN A 284 10.05 21.98 -4.98
N TYR A 285 8.75 21.81 -4.72
CA TYR A 285 7.91 22.82 -4.09
C TYR A 285 7.83 22.68 -2.56
N LEU A 286 7.68 21.47 -2.03
CA LEU A 286 7.38 21.22 -0.60
C LEU A 286 8.21 20.07 0.02
N PHE A 287 8.15 18.87 -0.56
CA PHE A 287 8.67 17.66 0.06
C PHE A 287 10.16 17.47 -0.23
N LYS A 288 11.01 17.92 0.70
CA LYS A 288 12.48 17.87 0.51
C LYS A 288 13.02 16.44 0.41
N ASN A 289 12.44 15.48 1.13
CA ASN A 289 12.93 14.11 1.12
C ASN A 289 12.06 13.22 0.22
N LYS A 290 12.71 12.49 -0.69
CA LYS A 290 12.04 11.54 -1.58
C LYS A 290 11.86 10.18 -0.88
N PRO A 291 10.80 9.43 -1.20
CA PRO A 291 10.69 8.03 -0.81
C PRO A 291 11.92 7.24 -1.26
N ILE A 292 12.55 6.54 -0.32
CA ILE A 292 13.68 5.63 -0.57
C ILE A 292 13.22 4.17 -0.63
N TYR A 293 11.98 3.92 -1.01
CA TYR A 293 11.38 2.60 -1.11
C TYR A 293 10.48 2.53 -2.34
N TYR A 294 10.09 1.31 -2.73
CA TYR A 294 9.10 1.14 -3.78
C TYR A 294 7.71 1.53 -3.30
N ILE A 295 6.98 2.31 -4.11
CA ILE A 295 5.55 2.58 -3.92
C ILE A 295 4.77 1.63 -4.81
N THR A 296 3.84 0.88 -4.22
CA THR A 296 2.92 0.02 -4.97
C THR A 296 1.68 0.81 -5.37
N ILE A 297 1.35 0.84 -6.65
CA ILE A 297 0.20 1.51 -7.23
C ILE A 297 -0.71 0.45 -7.84
N VAL A 298 -1.89 0.30 -7.24
CA VAL A 298 -2.91 -0.64 -7.69
C VAL A 298 -4.08 0.16 -8.25
N LEU A 299 -4.37 -0.05 -9.53
CA LEU A 299 -5.49 0.55 -10.24
C LEU A 299 -6.48 -0.56 -10.60
N PRO A 300 -7.32 -0.99 -9.65
CA PRO A 300 -8.26 -2.08 -9.87
C PRO A 300 -9.47 -1.65 -10.70
N THR A 301 -10.14 -2.64 -11.27
CA THR A 301 -11.49 -2.46 -11.78
C THR A 301 -12.41 -1.94 -10.65
N PRO A 302 -13.50 -1.21 -10.96
CA PRO A 302 -14.46 -0.81 -9.93
C PRO A 302 -15.07 -1.99 -9.16
N GLU A 303 -15.17 -3.17 -9.80
CA GLU A 303 -15.65 -4.38 -9.13
C GLU A 303 -14.64 -4.91 -8.13
N ASP A 304 -13.37 -5.03 -8.52
CA ASP A 304 -12.32 -5.50 -7.61
C ASP A 304 -12.07 -4.49 -6.50
N PHE A 305 -12.15 -3.18 -6.78
CA PHE A 305 -12.07 -2.16 -5.74
C PHE A 305 -13.15 -2.34 -4.66
N ARG A 306 -14.40 -2.62 -5.05
CA ARG A 306 -15.48 -2.94 -4.09
C ARG A 306 -15.18 -4.20 -3.27
N LYS A 307 -14.48 -5.19 -3.81
CA LYS A 307 -14.02 -6.36 -3.05
C LYS A 307 -12.99 -5.99 -1.98
N PHE A 308 -12.20 -4.94 -2.19
CA PHE A 308 -11.23 -4.43 -1.20
C PHE A 308 -11.88 -3.61 -0.08
N VAL A 309 -12.74 -2.65 -0.44
CA VAL A 309 -13.22 -1.62 0.51
C VAL A 309 -14.66 -1.83 0.96
N GLY A 310 -15.34 -2.85 0.41
CA GLY A 310 -16.78 -3.06 0.61
C GLY A 310 -17.60 -1.94 -0.03
N ASN A 311 -18.69 -1.56 0.64
CA ASN A 311 -19.59 -0.49 0.20
C ASN A 311 -19.19 0.90 0.74
N GLN A 312 -17.95 1.08 1.21
CA GLN A 312 -17.50 2.36 1.71
C GLN A 312 -17.35 3.38 0.56
N PRO A 313 -17.85 4.62 0.71
CA PRO A 313 -17.80 5.64 -0.33
C PRO A 313 -16.42 6.33 -0.38
N ILE A 314 -15.34 5.55 -0.52
CA ILE A 314 -13.98 6.06 -0.62
C ILE A 314 -13.49 6.02 -2.07
N GLY A 315 -12.77 7.07 -2.49
CA GLY A 315 -12.22 7.18 -3.86
C GLY A 315 -10.89 6.47 -4.05
N GLY A 316 -10.23 6.09 -2.96
CA GLY A 316 -8.92 5.47 -2.92
C GLY A 316 -8.40 5.45 -1.48
N PHE A 317 -7.22 4.86 -1.30
CA PHE A 317 -6.44 4.99 -0.08
C PHE A 317 -4.97 4.70 -0.34
N TYR A 318 -4.10 5.36 0.42
CA TYR A 318 -2.71 4.99 0.60
C TYR A 318 -2.52 4.36 1.98
N ASN A 319 -1.92 3.17 2.02
CA ASN A 319 -1.52 2.50 3.25
C ASN A 319 0.00 2.65 3.44
N PRO A 320 0.46 3.45 4.43
CA PRO A 320 1.88 3.68 4.66
C PRO A 320 2.67 2.42 5.07
N ALA A 321 2.04 1.50 5.79
CA ALA A 321 2.69 0.28 6.27
C ALA A 321 3.06 -0.66 5.12
N SER A 322 2.14 -0.84 4.17
CA SER A 322 2.38 -1.64 2.96
C SER A 322 2.89 -0.82 1.78
N ARG A 323 3.09 0.49 1.95
CA ARG A 323 3.51 1.45 0.91
C ARG A 323 2.67 1.31 -0.36
N THR A 324 1.38 1.07 -0.18
CA THR A 324 0.45 0.68 -1.25
C THR A 324 -0.67 1.68 -1.39
N LEU A 325 -0.78 2.26 -2.57
CA LEU A 325 -1.87 3.07 -3.06
C LEU A 325 -2.86 2.19 -3.82
N VAL A 326 -4.15 2.31 -3.52
CA VAL A 326 -5.22 1.64 -4.26
C VAL A 326 -6.30 2.66 -4.63
N THR A 327 -6.61 2.80 -5.92
CA THR A 327 -7.73 3.64 -6.39
C THR A 327 -8.27 3.14 -7.74
N PRO A 328 -9.60 3.09 -7.94
CA PRO A 328 -10.18 2.73 -9.23
C PRO A 328 -10.14 3.89 -10.24
N SER A 329 -9.69 5.08 -9.82
CA SER A 329 -9.68 6.30 -10.64
C SER A 329 -8.25 6.70 -10.92
N ILE A 330 -7.97 7.04 -12.18
CA ILE A 330 -6.72 7.65 -12.62
C ILE A 330 -6.74 9.19 -12.52
N GLY A 331 -7.80 9.72 -11.89
CA GLY A 331 -8.15 11.13 -11.70
C GLY A 331 -7.43 11.83 -10.55
N GLY A 332 -8.06 12.89 -10.03
CA GLY A 332 -7.62 13.58 -8.83
C GLY A 332 -7.45 12.64 -7.63
N ALA A 333 -8.23 11.55 -7.54
CA ALA A 333 -8.06 10.53 -6.52
C ALA A 333 -6.67 9.85 -6.57
N LEU A 334 -6.13 9.55 -7.75
CA LEU A 334 -4.77 9.01 -7.88
C LEU A 334 -3.73 10.02 -7.39
N ILE A 335 -3.86 11.28 -7.78
CA ILE A 335 -2.95 12.35 -7.35
C ILE A 335 -3.05 12.61 -5.84
N HIS A 336 -4.25 12.53 -5.28
CA HIS A 336 -4.51 12.64 -3.85
C HIS A 336 -3.73 11.56 -3.08
N GLU A 337 -3.96 10.29 -3.42
CA GLU A 337 -3.30 9.19 -2.72
C GLU A 337 -1.80 9.15 -2.99
N PHE A 338 -1.36 9.57 -4.17
CA PHE A 338 0.06 9.64 -4.50
C PHE A 338 0.74 10.75 -3.71
N THR A 339 0.06 11.88 -3.47
CA THR A 339 0.53 12.95 -2.58
C THR A 339 0.73 12.43 -1.16
N HIS A 340 -0.20 11.59 -0.64
CA HIS A 340 0.01 10.90 0.64
C HIS A 340 1.29 10.06 0.66
N ALA A 341 1.58 9.33 -0.43
CA ALA A 341 2.81 8.53 -0.54
C ALA A 341 4.08 9.40 -0.52
N LEU A 342 4.07 10.54 -1.23
CA LEU A 342 5.20 11.47 -1.24
C LEU A 342 5.39 12.17 0.11
N HIS A 343 4.29 12.60 0.73
CA HIS A 343 4.30 13.22 2.05
C HIS A 343 4.79 12.25 3.12
N TRP A 344 4.35 10.98 3.06
CA TRP A 344 4.86 9.93 3.94
C TRP A 344 6.37 9.70 3.77
N GLY A 345 6.89 9.79 2.55
CA GLY A 345 8.34 9.78 2.30
C GLY A 345 9.08 10.87 3.06
N ASP A 346 8.55 12.10 3.04
CA ASP A 346 9.13 13.23 3.77
C ASP A 346 9.01 13.09 5.29
N MET A 347 7.83 12.71 5.78
CA MET A 347 7.56 12.43 7.18
C MET A 347 8.48 11.34 7.76
N SER A 348 8.61 10.22 7.05
CA SER A 348 9.42 9.07 7.46
C SER A 348 10.90 9.44 7.54
N ALA A 349 11.43 10.16 6.53
CA ALA A 349 12.81 10.63 6.55
C ALA A 349 13.10 11.55 7.75
N ARG A 350 12.12 12.37 8.14
CA ARG A 350 12.21 13.29 9.28
C ARG A 350 11.89 12.66 10.64
N GLY A 351 11.33 11.44 10.67
CA GLY A 351 10.82 10.81 11.89
C GLY A 351 9.62 11.56 12.49
N GLN A 352 8.75 12.12 11.65
CA GLN A 352 7.62 12.95 12.07
C GLN A 352 6.29 12.29 11.73
N THR A 353 5.32 12.36 12.66
CA THR A 353 3.91 12.02 12.40
C THR A 353 3.09 13.29 12.38
N HIS A 354 2.62 13.70 11.20
CA HIS A 354 1.86 14.94 11.04
C HIS A 354 0.38 14.74 11.40
N PRO A 355 -0.32 15.78 11.90
CA PRO A 355 -1.74 15.69 12.23
C PRO A 355 -2.57 15.58 10.96
N ILE A 356 -3.70 14.90 11.08
CA ILE A 356 -4.58 14.54 9.95
C ILE A 356 -4.98 15.75 9.08
N TRP A 357 -5.16 16.94 9.68
CA TRP A 357 -5.55 18.12 8.92
C TRP A 357 -4.46 18.61 7.95
N ILE A 358 -3.18 18.40 8.27
CA ILE A 358 -2.05 18.72 7.39
C ILE A 358 -1.93 17.66 6.30
N VAL A 359 -1.96 16.38 6.69
CA VAL A 359 -1.89 15.23 5.78
C VAL A 359 -2.98 15.34 4.71
N GLU A 360 -4.24 15.48 5.12
CA GLU A 360 -5.36 15.63 4.20
C GLU A 360 -5.40 17.01 3.54
N GLY A 361 -4.89 18.05 4.20
CA GLY A 361 -4.81 19.39 3.62
C GLY A 361 -3.93 19.44 2.39
N LEU A 362 -2.73 18.87 2.45
CA LEU A 362 -1.80 18.84 1.31
C LEU A 362 -2.34 17.96 0.18
N SER A 363 -2.80 16.74 0.50
CA SER A 363 -3.34 15.81 -0.50
C SER A 363 -4.58 16.35 -1.17
N THR A 364 -5.54 16.88 -0.41
CA THR A 364 -6.68 17.56 -1.02
C THR A 364 -6.23 18.77 -1.83
N CYS A 365 -5.34 19.63 -1.35
CA CYS A 365 -4.91 20.81 -2.11
C CYS A 365 -4.34 20.44 -3.49
N PHE A 366 -3.48 19.42 -3.57
CA PHE A 366 -2.82 19.02 -4.81
C PHE A 366 -3.62 18.06 -5.69
N GLU A 367 -4.65 17.37 -5.18
CA GLU A 367 -5.53 16.50 -5.98
C GLU A 367 -6.16 17.23 -7.17
N SER A 368 -6.35 18.55 -7.05
CA SER A 368 -6.85 19.42 -8.10
C SER A 368 -5.82 20.54 -8.29
N SER A 369 -4.73 20.21 -8.99
CA SER A 369 -3.69 21.16 -9.35
C SER A 369 -3.25 20.95 -10.79
N GLU A 370 -2.86 22.03 -11.46
CA GLU A 370 -2.16 22.00 -12.73
C GLU A 370 -0.65 22.09 -12.47
N ILE A 371 0.18 21.50 -13.32
CA ILE A 371 1.62 21.75 -13.27
C ILE A 371 1.93 22.95 -14.15
N LYS A 372 2.46 24.03 -13.55
CA LYS A 372 2.90 25.24 -14.24
C LYS A 372 4.32 25.55 -13.84
N ASP A 373 5.21 25.72 -14.82
CA ASP A 373 6.64 25.99 -14.60
C ASP A 373 7.30 25.02 -13.62
N GLY A 374 6.91 23.73 -13.69
CA GLY A 374 7.42 22.67 -12.82
C GLY A 374 6.92 22.75 -11.36
N LYS A 375 5.88 23.52 -11.07
CA LYS A 375 5.27 23.66 -9.74
C LYS A 375 3.82 23.21 -9.74
N PRO A 376 3.34 22.57 -8.66
CA PRO A 376 1.94 22.28 -8.51
C PRO A 376 1.20 23.59 -8.22
N THR A 377 0.20 23.90 -9.05
CA THR A 377 -0.65 25.09 -8.97
C THR A 377 -2.07 24.62 -8.63
N PRO A 378 -2.46 24.61 -7.34
CA PRO A 378 -3.81 24.26 -6.92
C PRO A 378 -4.86 25.13 -7.62
N VAL A 379 -5.97 24.51 -8.00
CA VAL A 379 -7.17 25.19 -8.53
C VAL A 379 -8.35 25.01 -7.58
N GLN A 380 -9.35 25.89 -7.63
CA GLN A 380 -10.55 25.73 -6.82
C GLN A 380 -11.34 24.50 -7.27
N ASN A 381 -12.07 23.87 -6.34
CA ASN A 381 -12.93 22.73 -6.66
C ASN A 381 -14.25 22.79 -5.88
N TYR A 382 -15.08 21.75 -6.04
CA TYR A 382 -16.40 21.65 -5.41
C TYR A 382 -16.38 21.77 -3.87
N ARG A 383 -15.26 21.52 -3.19
CA ARG A 383 -15.17 21.68 -1.73
C ARG A 383 -15.32 23.15 -1.30
N LEU A 384 -15.18 24.13 -2.21
CA LEU A 384 -15.37 25.55 -1.88
C LEU A 384 -16.79 25.82 -1.38
N SER A 385 -17.79 25.25 -2.07
CA SER A 385 -19.18 25.44 -1.70
C SER A 385 -19.51 24.82 -0.34
N VAL A 386 -18.91 23.67 -0.02
CA VAL A 386 -19.04 23.01 1.29
C VAL A 386 -18.56 23.94 2.41
N VAL A 387 -17.36 24.49 2.27
CA VAL A 387 -16.81 25.38 3.31
C VAL A 387 -17.52 26.73 3.36
N GLN A 388 -17.95 27.27 2.22
CA GLN A 388 -18.75 28.51 2.17
C GLN A 388 -20.10 28.34 2.87
N GLN A 389 -20.80 27.21 2.68
CA GLN A 389 -22.06 26.91 3.36
C GLN A 389 -21.86 26.77 4.88
N ALA A 390 -20.78 26.10 5.31
CA ALA A 390 -20.45 25.99 6.73
C ALA A 390 -20.13 27.35 7.36
N VAL A 391 -19.37 28.21 6.65
CA VAL A 391 -19.07 29.57 7.08
C VAL A 391 -20.34 30.44 7.14
N ALA A 392 -21.19 30.38 6.12
CA ALA A 392 -22.43 31.16 6.06
C ALA A 392 -23.44 30.76 7.15
N SER A 393 -23.50 29.48 7.51
CA SER A 393 -24.38 28.97 8.58
C SER A 393 -23.78 29.04 9.98
N GLY A 394 -22.52 29.45 10.12
CA GLY A 394 -21.79 29.43 11.40
C GLY A 394 -21.43 28.03 11.90
N ASN A 395 -21.66 26.99 11.09
CA ASN A 395 -21.47 25.58 11.44
C ASN A 395 -20.10 25.02 11.02
N PHE A 396 -19.05 25.85 11.02
CA PHE A 396 -17.68 25.39 10.77
C PHE A 396 -16.95 25.12 12.10
N ILE A 397 -15.87 24.33 12.05
CA ILE A 397 -15.10 23.98 13.25
C ILE A 397 -14.08 25.10 13.53
N PRO A 398 -14.05 25.72 14.72
CA PRO A 398 -13.03 26.72 15.05
C PRO A 398 -11.61 26.16 14.91
N PHE A 399 -10.69 26.93 14.36
CA PHE A 399 -9.31 26.52 14.07
C PHE A 399 -8.60 25.94 15.30
N GLU A 400 -8.79 26.55 16.48
CA GLU A 400 -8.24 26.06 17.76
C GLU A 400 -8.62 24.62 18.11
N LYS A 401 -9.80 24.19 17.67
CA LYS A 401 -10.28 22.81 17.81
C LYS A 401 -9.87 21.97 16.61
N PHE A 402 -9.97 22.53 15.41
CA PHE A 402 -9.72 21.84 14.15
C PHE A 402 -8.29 21.27 14.05
N VAL A 403 -7.28 22.06 14.38
CA VAL A 403 -5.86 21.64 14.29
C VAL A 403 -5.48 20.53 15.28
N LYS A 404 -6.35 20.26 16.27
CA LYS A 404 -6.16 19.24 17.32
C LYS A 404 -7.03 17.99 17.12
N LEU A 405 -7.83 17.93 16.05
CA LEU A 405 -8.69 16.77 15.81
C LEU A 405 -7.84 15.49 15.62
N SER A 406 -8.22 14.44 16.32
CA SER A 406 -7.73 13.10 16.01
C SER A 406 -8.36 12.57 14.72
N GLN A 407 -7.75 11.56 14.09
CA GLN A 407 -8.29 10.95 12.88
C GLN A 407 -9.75 10.47 13.06
N PRO A 408 -10.14 9.77 14.15
CA PRO A 408 -11.55 9.42 14.38
C PRO A 408 -12.48 10.64 14.46
N GLN A 409 -12.06 11.73 15.11
CA GLN A 409 -12.86 12.95 15.21
C GLN A 409 -12.97 13.67 13.87
N TYR A 410 -11.90 13.70 13.09
CA TYR A 410 -11.89 14.26 11.74
C TYR A 410 -12.89 13.53 10.83
N MET A 411 -12.89 12.20 10.90
CA MET A 411 -13.76 11.34 10.08
C MET A 411 -15.25 11.44 10.43
N GLN A 412 -15.63 11.91 11.63
CA GLN A 412 -17.03 12.15 11.98
C GLN A 412 -17.71 13.19 11.09
N ASN A 413 -16.95 14.14 10.54
CA ASN A 413 -17.44 15.14 9.60
C ASN A 413 -16.46 15.29 8.42
N ALA A 414 -16.10 14.17 7.81
CA ALA A 414 -15.05 14.09 6.80
C ALA A 414 -15.24 15.11 5.66
N GLN A 415 -16.47 15.27 5.14
CA GLN A 415 -16.75 16.20 4.03
C GLN A 415 -16.35 17.64 4.37
N LEU A 416 -16.76 18.14 5.54
CA LEU A 416 -16.40 19.49 5.98
C LEU A 416 -14.91 19.58 6.34
N CYS A 417 -14.37 18.58 7.04
CA CYS A 417 -12.99 18.57 7.46
C CYS A 417 -12.03 18.59 6.25
N TYR A 418 -12.29 17.80 5.20
CA TYR A 418 -11.56 17.85 3.94
C TYR A 418 -11.63 19.23 3.29
N ALA A 419 -12.82 19.85 3.26
CA ALA A 419 -12.99 21.17 2.70
C ALA A 419 -12.21 22.24 3.49
N MET A 420 -12.28 22.22 4.82
CA MET A 420 -11.53 23.12 5.68
C MET A 420 -10.02 22.94 5.51
N SER A 421 -9.51 21.71 5.60
CA SER A 421 -8.10 21.37 5.37
C SER A 421 -7.60 21.90 4.03
N ARG A 422 -8.34 21.62 2.94
CA ARG A 422 -8.00 22.10 1.59
C ARG A 422 -7.89 23.63 1.55
N TYR A 423 -8.92 24.34 2.02
CA TYR A 423 -8.99 25.79 1.86
C TYR A 423 -8.12 26.55 2.84
N ILE A 424 -7.64 25.92 3.92
CA ILE A 424 -6.52 26.45 4.72
C ILE A 424 -5.22 26.38 3.90
N MET A 425 -4.89 25.22 3.32
CA MET A 425 -3.68 25.10 2.48
C MET A 425 -3.74 25.98 1.24
N PHE A 426 -4.91 26.09 0.60
CA PHE A 426 -5.14 26.94 -0.55
C PHE A 426 -4.98 28.42 -0.19
N TYR A 427 -5.51 28.87 0.95
CA TYR A 427 -5.31 30.23 1.44
C TYR A 427 -3.83 30.53 1.66
N LEU A 428 -3.09 29.62 2.30
CA LEU A 428 -1.64 29.77 2.48
C LEU A 428 -0.92 29.84 1.13
N TRP A 429 -1.31 28.99 0.17
CA TRP A 429 -0.74 29.00 -1.18
C TRP A 429 -0.99 30.33 -1.89
N LYS A 430 -2.23 30.83 -1.85
CA LYS A 430 -2.65 32.08 -2.51
C LYS A 430 -1.92 33.33 -1.98
N ASN A 431 -1.43 33.25 -0.74
CA ASN A 431 -0.66 34.31 -0.08
C ASN A 431 0.85 34.05 -0.07
N ASP A 432 1.35 33.10 -0.88
CA ASP A 432 2.77 32.72 -0.94
C ASP A 432 3.35 32.22 0.41
N LEU A 433 2.49 31.69 1.28
CA LEU A 433 2.83 31.21 2.62
C LEU A 433 2.94 29.69 2.72
N LEU A 434 2.42 28.90 1.77
CA LEU A 434 2.36 27.43 1.93
C LEU A 434 3.74 26.77 2.10
N VAL A 435 4.71 27.13 1.25
CA VAL A 435 6.09 26.59 1.36
C VAL A 435 6.74 27.03 2.67
N LYS A 436 6.55 28.31 3.05
CA LYS A 436 7.07 28.85 4.31
C LYS A 436 6.45 28.14 5.51
N PHE A 437 5.14 27.92 5.49
CA PHE A 437 4.40 27.17 6.51
C PHE A 437 4.96 25.78 6.67
N TYR A 438 5.03 24.98 5.59
CA TYR A 438 5.49 23.60 5.68
C TYR A 438 6.94 23.49 6.15
N LYS A 439 7.82 24.39 5.66
CA LYS A 439 9.21 24.47 6.13
C LYS A 439 9.29 24.79 7.62
N THR A 440 8.65 25.87 8.07
CA THR A 440 8.65 26.28 9.49
C THR A 440 8.03 25.21 10.38
N TYR A 441 6.94 24.59 9.94
CA TYR A 441 6.32 23.47 10.64
C TYR A 441 7.31 22.31 10.81
N THR A 442 7.87 21.79 9.72
CA THR A 442 8.70 20.59 9.76
C THR A 442 10.10 20.81 10.34
N GLU A 443 10.67 22.00 10.25
CA GLU A 443 12.07 22.27 10.64
C GLU A 443 12.21 23.00 11.99
N GLU A 444 11.22 23.80 12.40
CA GLU A 444 11.36 24.71 13.55
C GLU A 444 10.36 24.45 14.67
N GLU A 445 9.13 24.06 14.32
CA GLU A 445 8.00 24.04 15.26
C GLU A 445 7.47 22.64 15.58
N PHE A 446 7.68 21.62 14.73
CA PHE A 446 7.12 20.27 14.90
C PHE A 446 7.36 19.69 16.31
N ASN A 447 8.61 19.76 16.79
CA ASN A 447 8.97 19.20 18.10
C ASN A 447 8.37 19.96 19.30
N LYS A 448 7.96 21.22 19.11
CA LYS A 448 7.36 22.05 20.16
C LYS A 448 5.83 21.96 20.14
N ASP A 449 5.27 21.94 18.94
CA ASP A 449 3.84 21.90 18.71
C ASP A 449 3.53 21.13 17.41
N PRO A 450 3.36 19.80 17.52
CA PRO A 450 3.04 18.94 16.37
C PRO A 450 1.72 19.29 15.68
N SER A 451 0.82 20.06 16.33
CA SER A 451 -0.48 20.42 15.76
C SER A 451 -0.38 21.35 14.55
N GLY A 452 0.76 22.04 14.38
CA GLY A 452 0.98 23.02 13.33
C GLY A 452 0.41 24.41 13.63
N LYS A 453 -0.22 24.62 14.79
CA LYS A 453 -0.74 25.92 15.22
C LYS A 453 0.37 26.98 15.27
N SER A 454 1.43 26.73 16.02
CA SER A 454 2.56 27.65 16.19
C SER A 454 3.21 28.00 14.85
N ALA A 455 3.30 27.04 13.93
CA ALA A 455 3.79 27.27 12.58
C ALA A 455 2.87 28.23 11.79
N LEU A 456 1.55 28.04 11.84
CA LEU A 456 0.58 28.99 11.25
C LEU A 456 0.74 30.38 11.83
N GLU A 457 0.81 30.50 13.16
CA GLU A 457 0.92 31.80 13.82
C GLU A 457 2.23 32.52 13.47
N LYS A 458 3.33 31.76 13.41
CA LYS A 458 4.65 32.29 13.06
C LYS A 458 4.76 32.76 11.62
N VAL A 459 4.20 32.01 10.66
CA VAL A 459 4.32 32.38 9.23
C VAL A 459 3.34 33.48 8.83
N THR A 460 2.18 33.54 9.46
CA THR A 460 1.16 34.56 9.21
C THR A 460 1.35 35.83 10.05
N GLY A 461 2.07 35.73 11.17
CA GLY A 461 2.23 36.81 12.14
C GLY A 461 0.95 37.10 12.93
N LYS A 462 -0.04 36.20 12.89
CA LYS A 462 -1.36 36.38 13.52
C LYS A 462 -1.64 35.23 14.48
N LYS A 463 -2.39 35.52 15.55
CA LYS A 463 -2.96 34.45 16.37
C LYS A 463 -3.97 33.66 15.56
N LEU A 464 -4.15 32.39 15.91
CA LEU A 464 -5.01 31.48 15.15
C LEU A 464 -6.46 31.99 15.03
N GLU A 465 -6.98 32.69 16.04
CA GLU A 465 -8.33 33.28 16.02
C GLU A 465 -8.46 34.44 15.03
N ASP A 466 -7.41 35.24 14.87
CA ASP A 466 -7.40 36.35 13.92
C ASP A 466 -7.17 35.87 12.49
N LEU A 467 -6.28 34.88 12.31
CA LEU A 467 -6.12 34.17 11.04
C LEU A 467 -7.45 33.54 10.58
N GLN A 468 -8.21 32.95 11.50
CA GLN A 468 -9.52 32.38 11.19
C GLN A 468 -10.49 33.45 10.66
N LYS A 469 -10.48 34.67 11.20
CA LYS A 469 -11.36 35.75 10.72
C LYS A 469 -11.01 36.14 9.29
N ASP A 470 -9.72 36.36 9.01
CA ASP A 470 -9.26 36.67 7.65
C ASP A 470 -9.63 35.55 6.67
N TRP A 471 -9.41 34.30 7.08
CA TRP A 471 -9.72 33.14 6.27
C TRP A 471 -11.22 33.01 6.01
N VAL A 472 -12.07 33.25 7.01
CA VAL A 472 -13.54 33.27 6.86
C VAL A 472 -13.97 34.34 5.85
N ASP A 473 -13.41 35.54 5.95
CA ASP A 473 -13.74 36.63 5.03
C ASP A 473 -13.22 36.35 3.61
N TRP A 474 -12.04 35.74 3.49
CA TRP A 474 -11.52 35.27 2.21
C TRP A 474 -12.42 34.19 1.59
N VAL A 475 -12.77 33.12 2.33
CA VAL A 475 -13.63 32.03 1.83
C VAL A 475 -14.97 32.54 1.31
N LYS A 476 -15.60 33.51 1.98
CA LYS A 476 -16.86 34.11 1.54
C LYS A 476 -16.76 34.79 0.18
N ASN A 477 -15.61 35.39 -0.12
CA ASN A 477 -15.36 36.16 -1.34
C ASN A 477 -14.67 35.36 -2.44
N GLU A 478 -14.06 34.24 -2.10
CA GLU A 478 -13.40 33.35 -3.04
C GLU A 478 -14.41 32.79 -4.04
N LYS A 479 -14.03 32.77 -5.31
CA LYS A 479 -14.87 32.29 -6.41
C LYS A 479 -14.17 31.13 -7.10
N ILE A 480 -14.94 30.14 -7.51
CA ILE A 480 -14.43 29.14 -8.44
C ILE A 480 -14.15 29.86 -9.75
N ASP A 481 -12.88 29.99 -10.11
CA ASP A 481 -12.45 30.50 -11.42
C ASP A 481 -12.60 29.39 -12.47
N ALA A 482 -13.84 28.93 -12.66
CA ALA A 482 -14.16 28.01 -13.73
C ALA A 482 -14.52 28.82 -14.96
N LYS A 483 -13.67 28.79 -15.99
CA LYS A 483 -14.15 29.07 -17.34
C LYS A 483 -15.33 28.14 -17.58
N ARG A 484 -16.51 28.70 -17.83
CA ARG A 484 -17.72 27.94 -18.17
C ARG A 484 -18.26 28.44 -19.49
N VAL A 485 -18.71 27.52 -20.32
CA VAL A 485 -19.52 27.87 -21.47
C VAL A 485 -20.79 28.56 -20.96
N ALA A 486 -21.08 29.75 -21.45
CA ALA A 486 -22.25 30.54 -21.06
C ALA A 486 -23.55 29.85 -21.50
N LYS A 487 -24.66 30.21 -20.85
CA LYS A 487 -26.01 29.82 -21.28
C LYS A 487 -26.22 30.14 -22.76
N GLY A 488 -26.76 29.20 -23.52
CA GLY A 488 -26.91 29.28 -24.97
C GLY A 488 -25.67 28.85 -25.77
N GLY A 489 -24.53 28.60 -25.11
CA GLY A 489 -23.32 28.08 -25.75
C GLY A 489 -23.32 26.55 -25.92
N PRO A 490 -22.24 25.99 -26.50
CA PRO A 490 -22.12 24.56 -26.76
C PRO A 490 -22.11 23.71 -25.48
N PHE A 491 -22.79 22.56 -25.54
CA PHE A 491 -22.99 21.67 -24.40
C PHE A 491 -22.73 20.22 -24.77
N MET A 492 -21.89 19.54 -23.99
CA MET A 492 -21.64 18.11 -24.15
C MET A 492 -22.48 17.26 -23.16
N GLY A 493 -22.73 17.77 -21.96
CA GLY A 493 -23.46 17.03 -20.92
C GLY A 493 -22.62 16.00 -20.15
N ILE A 494 -21.36 16.32 -19.90
CA ILE A 494 -20.48 15.54 -19.03
C ILE A 494 -20.01 16.37 -17.83
N ALA A 495 -19.80 15.70 -16.71
CA ALA A 495 -18.96 16.20 -15.62
C ALA A 495 -17.65 15.40 -15.65
N THR A 496 -16.52 16.10 -15.61
CA THR A 496 -15.19 15.51 -15.69
C THR A 496 -14.36 15.87 -14.48
N ASP A 497 -13.35 15.05 -14.19
CA ASP A 497 -12.24 15.39 -13.31
C ASP A 497 -10.93 15.29 -14.11
N SER A 498 -9.94 16.07 -13.71
CA SER A 498 -8.61 15.97 -14.28
C SER A 498 -8.02 14.62 -13.92
N ALA A 499 -7.46 13.93 -14.91
CA ALA A 499 -6.84 12.64 -14.74
C ALA A 499 -5.47 12.57 -15.40
N ALA A 500 -4.66 11.64 -14.93
CA ALA A 500 -3.37 11.38 -15.53
C ALA A 500 -3.56 10.88 -16.97
N GLY A 501 -3.26 11.75 -17.93
CA GLY A 501 -3.35 11.48 -19.37
C GLY A 501 -4.65 11.92 -20.07
N GLY A 502 -5.58 12.59 -19.38
CA GLY A 502 -6.81 13.11 -20.00
C GLY A 502 -7.84 13.67 -19.02
N LEU A 503 -9.08 13.83 -19.47
CA LEU A 503 -10.24 14.12 -18.62
C LEU A 503 -11.07 12.86 -18.37
N GLN A 504 -11.15 12.43 -17.12
CA GLN A 504 -12.01 11.32 -16.76
C GLN A 504 -13.46 11.79 -16.61
N VAL A 505 -14.38 11.14 -17.32
CA VAL A 505 -15.82 11.37 -17.17
C VAL A 505 -16.29 10.79 -15.85
N ILE A 506 -16.74 11.65 -14.95
CA ILE A 506 -17.30 11.25 -13.65
C ILE A 506 -18.80 10.99 -13.75
N GLN A 507 -19.49 11.82 -14.54
CA GLN A 507 -20.93 11.71 -14.72
C GLN A 507 -21.32 12.10 -16.14
N VAL A 508 -22.35 11.44 -16.66
CA VAL A 508 -23.00 11.80 -17.92
C VAL A 508 -24.42 12.23 -17.61
N VAL A 509 -24.82 13.41 -18.09
CA VAL A 509 -26.16 13.94 -17.89
C VAL A 509 -27.15 13.10 -18.72
N PRO A 510 -28.24 12.58 -18.15
CA PRO A 510 -29.24 11.82 -18.91
C PRO A 510 -29.79 12.60 -20.11
N ASN A 511 -30.04 11.90 -21.23
CA ASN A 511 -30.55 12.47 -22.49
C ASN A 511 -29.69 13.56 -23.15
N SER A 512 -28.49 13.82 -22.63
CA SER A 512 -27.54 14.79 -23.17
C SER A 512 -26.86 14.32 -24.47
N PRO A 513 -26.18 15.23 -25.19
CA PRO A 513 -25.32 14.85 -26.31
C PRO A 513 -24.33 13.72 -26.02
N ALA A 514 -23.67 13.76 -24.86
CA ALA A 514 -22.76 12.72 -24.42
C ALA A 514 -23.44 11.37 -24.22
N ALA A 515 -24.63 11.36 -23.62
CA ALA A 515 -25.42 10.14 -23.46
C ALA A 515 -25.81 9.54 -24.82
N LYS A 516 -26.21 10.38 -25.78
CA LYS A 516 -26.57 9.97 -27.15
C LYS A 516 -25.35 9.44 -27.93
N ALA A 517 -24.19 10.05 -27.74
CA ALA A 517 -22.92 9.62 -28.32
C ALA A 517 -22.35 8.34 -27.66
N GLY A 518 -22.98 7.85 -26.59
CA GLY A 518 -22.57 6.62 -25.90
C GLY A 518 -21.35 6.80 -25.00
N ILE A 519 -21.04 8.03 -24.57
CA ILE A 519 -20.04 8.31 -23.53
C ILE A 519 -20.56 7.76 -22.19
N LYS A 520 -19.65 7.20 -21.39
CA LYS A 520 -19.96 6.55 -20.11
C LYS A 520 -19.10 7.11 -18.99
N PRO A 521 -19.56 7.05 -17.73
CA PRO A 521 -18.68 7.25 -16.58
C PRO A 521 -17.45 6.34 -16.66
N ALA A 522 -16.31 6.85 -16.17
CA ALA A 522 -14.96 6.29 -16.27
C ALA A 522 -14.30 6.31 -17.65
N ASP A 523 -14.96 6.79 -18.71
CA ASP A 523 -14.29 7.11 -19.98
C ASP A 523 -13.21 8.17 -19.75
N LEU A 524 -12.03 7.99 -20.35
CA LEU A 524 -10.95 8.99 -20.34
C LEU A 524 -10.90 9.68 -21.70
N ILE A 525 -11.31 10.94 -21.76
CA ILE A 525 -11.17 11.78 -22.96
C ILE A 525 -9.71 12.25 -23.03
N VAL A 526 -8.98 11.84 -24.08
CA VAL A 526 -7.55 12.16 -24.22
C VAL A 526 -7.29 13.26 -25.24
N SER A 527 -8.15 13.38 -26.25
CA SER A 527 -8.13 14.48 -27.23
C SER A 527 -9.50 14.77 -27.81
N ILE A 528 -9.66 15.99 -28.32
CA ILE A 528 -10.83 16.49 -29.04
C ILE A 528 -10.33 17.10 -30.35
N ASP A 529 -10.82 16.60 -31.48
CA ASP A 529 -10.37 16.96 -32.83
C ASP A 529 -8.84 16.90 -32.99
N GLY A 530 -8.23 15.88 -32.38
CA GLY A 530 -6.79 15.67 -32.38
C GLY A 530 -6.00 16.59 -31.44
N GLN A 531 -6.65 17.54 -30.75
CA GLN A 531 -6.01 18.37 -29.72
C GLN A 531 -6.05 17.65 -28.37
N PRO A 532 -4.90 17.43 -27.69
CA PRO A 532 -4.87 16.83 -26.35
C PRO A 532 -5.66 17.65 -25.33
N VAL A 533 -6.41 16.96 -24.46
CA VAL A 533 -7.20 17.60 -23.40
C VAL A 533 -6.85 17.00 -22.05
N MET A 534 -6.25 17.83 -21.18
CA MET A 534 -5.68 17.44 -19.89
C MET A 534 -6.35 18.14 -18.71
N SER A 535 -7.13 19.20 -18.95
CA SER A 535 -7.84 19.92 -17.89
C SER A 535 -9.22 20.39 -18.30
N GLN A 536 -10.07 20.64 -17.31
CA GLN A 536 -11.43 21.13 -17.55
C GLN A 536 -11.41 22.50 -18.23
N THR A 537 -10.42 23.34 -17.92
CA THR A 537 -10.18 24.62 -18.58
C THR A 537 -9.95 24.43 -20.07
N GLN A 538 -9.09 23.49 -20.48
CA GLN A 538 -8.82 23.20 -21.88
C GLN A 538 -10.07 22.66 -22.61
N LEU A 539 -10.84 21.77 -21.95
CA LEU A 539 -12.12 21.31 -22.51
C LEU A 539 -13.05 22.49 -22.78
N VAL A 540 -13.18 23.41 -21.83
CA VAL A 540 -14.05 24.58 -22.01
C VAL A 540 -13.52 25.51 -23.09
N GLU A 541 -12.21 25.75 -23.17
CA GLU A 541 -11.59 26.55 -24.23
C GLU A 541 -11.87 25.97 -25.61
N ILE A 542 -11.71 24.65 -25.77
CA ILE A 542 -12.04 23.95 -27.03
C ILE A 542 -13.53 24.10 -27.33
N LEU A 543 -14.41 23.85 -26.35
CA LEU A 543 -15.85 24.01 -26.55
C LEU A 543 -16.22 25.43 -26.96
N MET A 544 -15.60 26.47 -26.38
CA MET A 544 -15.86 27.87 -26.71
C MET A 544 -15.46 28.26 -28.14
N LEU A 545 -14.64 27.45 -28.84
CA LEU A 545 -14.33 27.63 -30.26
C LEU A 545 -15.45 27.13 -31.19
N HIS A 546 -16.47 26.46 -30.64
CA HIS A 546 -17.52 25.78 -31.37
C HIS A 546 -18.91 26.34 -31.05
N LYS A 547 -19.92 25.88 -31.78
CA LYS A 547 -21.33 26.24 -31.64
C LYS A 547 -22.19 25.00 -31.38
N PRO A 548 -23.38 25.15 -30.76
CA PRO A 548 -24.37 24.09 -30.76
C PRO A 548 -24.64 23.57 -32.18
N GLY A 549 -24.69 22.24 -32.35
CA GLY A 549 -24.80 21.55 -33.63
C GLY A 549 -23.47 21.15 -34.28
N ASP A 550 -22.34 21.72 -33.84
CA ASP A 550 -21.03 21.28 -34.33
C ASP A 550 -20.74 19.84 -33.89
N VAL A 551 -20.07 19.07 -34.74
CA VAL A 551 -19.68 17.68 -34.45
C VAL A 551 -18.18 17.63 -34.13
N LEU A 552 -17.84 17.20 -32.93
CA LEU A 552 -16.46 16.99 -32.50
C LEU A 552 -16.11 15.49 -32.55
N GLU A 553 -14.86 15.17 -32.86
CA GLU A 553 -14.30 13.82 -32.72
C GLU A 553 -13.51 13.71 -31.41
N LEU A 554 -13.97 12.86 -30.50
CA LEU A 554 -13.28 12.56 -29.25
C LEU A 554 -12.46 11.29 -29.40
N ASP A 555 -11.18 11.35 -29.03
CA ASP A 555 -10.42 10.14 -28.70
C ASP A 555 -10.68 9.81 -27.23
N VAL A 556 -11.31 8.67 -26.99
CA VAL A 556 -11.73 8.20 -25.68
C VAL A 556 -11.07 6.87 -25.39
N ILE A 557 -10.53 6.72 -24.18
CA ILE A 557 -10.06 5.43 -23.71
C ILE A 557 -11.07 4.86 -22.71
N ARG A 558 -11.54 3.65 -22.99
CA ARG A 558 -12.51 2.91 -22.18
C ARG A 558 -11.91 1.57 -21.79
N GLY A 559 -11.43 1.47 -20.55
CA GLY A 559 -10.66 0.30 -20.10
C GLY A 559 -9.36 0.16 -20.89
N ALA A 560 -9.26 -0.88 -21.71
CA ALA A 560 -8.14 -1.11 -22.61
C ALA A 560 -8.36 -0.63 -24.06
N GLU A 561 -9.60 -0.25 -24.41
CA GLU A 561 -9.97 0.08 -25.78
C GLU A 561 -9.83 1.58 -26.07
N LYS A 562 -9.29 1.89 -27.26
CA LYS A 562 -9.34 3.23 -27.83
C LYS A 562 -10.55 3.36 -28.73
N LEU A 563 -11.40 4.33 -28.44
CA LEU A 563 -12.61 4.64 -29.17
C LEU A 563 -12.49 6.03 -29.79
N LYS A 564 -12.93 6.15 -31.04
CA LYS A 564 -13.22 7.45 -31.66
C LYS A 564 -14.72 7.67 -31.59
N ILE A 565 -15.14 8.63 -30.78
CA ILE A 565 -16.56 8.95 -30.56
C ILE A 565 -16.85 10.30 -31.17
N LYS A 566 -17.76 10.34 -32.14
CA LYS A 566 -18.28 11.61 -32.67
C LYS A 566 -19.43 12.09 -31.80
N ILE A 567 -19.41 13.37 -31.44
CA ILE A 567 -20.42 13.99 -30.60
C ILE A 567 -20.92 15.29 -31.25
N GLU A 568 -22.22 15.37 -31.46
CA GLU A 568 -22.89 16.60 -31.89
C GLU A 568 -23.23 17.44 -30.66
N LEU A 569 -22.70 18.66 -30.57
CA LEU A 569 -22.88 19.51 -29.41
C LEU A 569 -24.34 20.00 -29.29
N GLY A 570 -24.86 19.98 -28.06
CA GLY A 570 -26.15 20.57 -27.73
C GLY A 570 -26.04 22.03 -27.33
N THR A 571 -27.15 22.61 -26.90
CA THR A 571 -27.22 23.96 -26.33
C THR A 571 -27.25 23.86 -24.81
N ARG A 572 -26.46 24.70 -24.14
CA ARG A 572 -26.49 24.82 -22.67
C ARG A 572 -27.72 25.61 -22.23
N GLU A 573 -28.61 25.01 -21.44
CA GLU A 573 -29.89 25.63 -21.02
C GLU A 573 -29.82 26.39 -19.69
N ASP A 574 -28.87 26.03 -18.82
CA ASP A 574 -28.54 26.67 -17.55
C ASP A 574 -27.46 27.76 -17.72
#